data_AF-A0A2V9X1X3-F1
#
_entry.id   AF-A0A2V9X1X3-F1
#
_cell.length_a   1.000
_cell.length_b   1.000
_cell.length_c   1.000
_cell.angle_alpha   90.00
_cell.angle_beta   90.00
_cell.angle_gamma   90.00
#
_symmetry.space_group_name_H-M   'P 1'
#
loop_
_entity.id
_entity.type
_entity.pdbx_description
1 polymer ?
#
loop_
_entity_poly.entity_id
_entity_poly.type
_entity_poly.pdbx_seq_one_letter_code
_entity_poly.pdbx_strand_id
1 'polypeptide(L)'
;MSRWNVFATIECPLCGAKERTSHKFLLKVTVNSREVIDLVRELAQGCDDAAIVGILNRLGYRTGNENTWNEKRLQHVRHSNGIPACPPAEQRNWVTMSQAALHFNVSLMVVRRMIAQKILPARQVVKCAPWMIERVHPELPAVQKEIRRVHEGRRSPLIVLNNSQTRLFTDSSEV
;
A
#
# COMPACT_ATOMS: atom_id res chain seq x y z
N MET A 1 -1.28 -34.57 -33.64
CA MET A 1 -1.14 -33.10 -33.86
C MET A 1 -2.52 -32.52 -34.07
N SER A 2 -3.14 -31.99 -33.01
CA SER A 2 -4.34 -31.14 -33.13
C SER A 2 -4.19 -30.01 -32.13
N ARG A 3 -4.18 -28.78 -32.65
CA ARG A 3 -3.76 -27.55 -31.97
C ARG A 3 -4.98 -26.60 -31.97
N TRP A 4 -5.31 -26.10 -30.78
CA TRP A 4 -6.08 -24.88 -30.45
C TRP A 4 -7.63 -24.86 -30.33
N ASN A 5 -8.01 -24.21 -29.23
CA ASN A 5 -9.14 -23.29 -28.97
C ASN A 5 -10.55 -23.85 -28.69
N VAL A 6 -10.85 -23.98 -27.40
CA VAL A 6 -12.22 -23.97 -26.87
C VAL A 6 -12.52 -22.55 -26.34
N PHE A 7 -13.19 -21.75 -27.16
CA PHE A 7 -13.92 -20.57 -26.70
C PHE A 7 -15.33 -21.02 -26.28
N ALA A 8 -15.65 -20.95 -25.00
CA ALA A 8 -17.02 -21.16 -24.53
C ALA A 8 -17.84 -19.89 -24.81
N THR A 9 -18.77 -19.99 -25.76
CA THR A 9 -19.76 -18.94 -26.05
C THR A 9 -20.95 -19.16 -25.12
N ILE A 10 -21.27 -18.20 -24.25
CA ILE A 10 -22.50 -18.22 -23.46
C ILE A 10 -23.45 -17.19 -24.08
N GLU A 11 -24.61 -17.66 -24.55
CA GLU A 11 -25.68 -16.84 -25.12
C GLU A 11 -26.59 -16.29 -24.01
N CYS A 12 -26.92 -15.00 -24.06
CA CYS A 12 -27.88 -14.36 -23.16
C CYS A 12 -29.33 -14.63 -23.65
N PRO A 13 -30.19 -15.30 -22.87
CA PRO A 13 -31.50 -15.79 -23.34
C PRO A 13 -32.59 -14.72 -23.48
N LEU A 14 -32.28 -13.44 -23.26
CA LEU A 14 -33.28 -12.36 -23.28
C LEU A 14 -33.16 -11.39 -24.47
N CYS A 15 -32.06 -11.40 -25.23
CA CYS A 15 -31.90 -10.42 -26.32
C CYS A 15 -31.06 -10.85 -27.53
N GLY A 16 -30.42 -12.05 -27.53
CA GLY A 16 -29.68 -12.55 -28.70
C GLY A 16 -28.46 -11.72 -29.14
N ALA A 17 -28.03 -10.73 -28.35
CA ALA A 17 -26.85 -9.93 -28.64
C ALA A 17 -25.58 -10.72 -28.30
N LYS A 18 -24.67 -10.85 -29.28
CA LYS A 18 -23.33 -11.45 -29.08
C LYS A 18 -22.42 -10.47 -28.35
N GLU A 19 -22.56 -10.40 -27.04
CA GLU A 19 -21.66 -9.62 -26.21
C GLU A 19 -20.30 -10.30 -26.14
N ARG A 20 -19.28 -9.63 -26.67
CA ARG A 20 -17.89 -10.07 -26.60
C ARG A 20 -17.35 -9.71 -25.21
N THR A 21 -17.82 -10.40 -24.18
CA THR A 21 -17.49 -10.09 -22.79
C THR A 21 -16.08 -10.61 -22.47
N SER A 22 -15.10 -9.75 -22.69
CA SER A 22 -13.70 -10.03 -22.38
C SER A 22 -13.55 -10.09 -20.85
N HIS A 23 -13.23 -11.27 -20.31
CA HIS A 23 -12.88 -11.52 -18.90
C HIS A 23 -11.57 -10.84 -18.43
N LYS A 24 -11.10 -9.79 -19.12
CA LYS A 24 -10.09 -8.85 -18.63
C LYS A 24 -10.78 -7.60 -18.09
N PHE A 25 -11.59 -7.80 -17.05
CA PHE A 25 -11.93 -6.75 -16.11
C PHE A 25 -10.69 -6.49 -15.22
N LEU A 26 -9.60 -6.04 -15.84
CA LEU A 26 -8.60 -5.27 -15.11
C LEU A 26 -9.33 -4.01 -14.67
N LEU A 27 -9.36 -3.77 -13.35
CA LEU A 27 -9.86 -2.56 -12.72
C LEU A 27 -9.32 -1.34 -13.47
N LYS A 28 -10.05 -0.87 -14.49
CA LYS A 28 -9.78 0.39 -15.18
C LYS A 28 -10.27 1.47 -14.24
N VAL A 29 -9.42 1.82 -13.28
CA VAL A 29 -9.60 3.01 -12.45
C VAL A 29 -9.29 4.21 -13.36
N THR A 30 -10.27 4.63 -14.15
CA THR A 30 -10.24 5.92 -14.83
C THR A 30 -10.44 6.98 -13.78
N VAL A 31 -9.32 7.56 -13.39
CA VAL A 31 -9.18 8.63 -12.40
C VAL A 31 -10.08 9.80 -12.76
N ASN A 32 -11.13 9.99 -11.96
CA ASN A 32 -11.70 11.31 -11.78
C ASN A 32 -10.58 12.19 -11.22
N SER A 33 -10.27 13.26 -11.92
CA SER A 33 -9.16 14.17 -11.62
C SER A 33 -9.11 14.60 -10.15
N ARG A 34 -10.25 14.75 -9.48
CA ARG A 34 -10.36 15.15 -8.07
C ARG A 34 -9.80 14.14 -7.07
N GLU A 35 -10.12 12.85 -7.20
CA GLU A 35 -9.68 11.82 -6.24
C GLU A 35 -8.15 11.67 -6.22
N VAL A 36 -7.51 11.74 -7.40
CA VAL A 36 -6.05 11.69 -7.47
C VAL A 36 -5.43 12.99 -7.01
N ILE A 37 -6.06 14.15 -7.22
CA ILE A 37 -5.58 15.41 -6.66
C ILE A 37 -5.61 15.36 -5.12
N ASP A 38 -6.69 14.87 -4.52
CA ASP A 38 -6.82 14.72 -3.07
C ASP A 38 -5.78 13.72 -2.52
N LEU A 39 -5.60 12.59 -3.20
CA LEU A 39 -4.56 11.63 -2.84
C LEU A 39 -3.16 12.24 -2.96
N VAL A 40 -2.86 12.96 -4.03
CA VAL A 40 -1.57 13.65 -4.21
C VAL A 40 -1.38 14.71 -3.14
N ARG A 41 -2.42 15.43 -2.74
CA ARG A 41 -2.38 16.43 -1.67
C ARG A 41 -2.05 15.78 -0.32
N GLU A 42 -2.66 14.65 0.00
CA GLU A 42 -2.33 13.90 1.21
C GLU A 42 -0.90 13.36 1.16
N LEU A 43 -0.51 12.74 0.05
CA LEU A 43 0.83 12.19 -0.11
C LEU A 43 1.91 13.26 -0.14
N ALA A 44 1.65 14.48 -0.63
CA ALA A 44 2.62 15.58 -0.71
C ALA A 44 3.03 16.12 0.67
N GLN A 45 2.20 15.96 1.70
CA GLN A 45 2.59 16.24 3.09
C GLN A 45 3.68 15.28 3.58
N GLY A 46 3.75 14.12 2.92
CA GLY A 46 4.45 12.92 3.33
C GLY A 46 5.71 12.61 2.52
N CYS A 47 5.56 12.67 1.21
CA CYS A 47 6.38 11.92 0.29
C CYS A 47 7.00 12.85 -0.74
N ASP A 48 8.23 12.53 -1.13
CA ASP A 48 8.87 13.18 -2.27
C ASP A 48 8.17 12.76 -3.57
N ASP A 49 8.29 13.59 -4.61
CA ASP A 49 7.57 13.40 -5.87
C ASP A 49 7.83 12.02 -6.51
N ALA A 50 9.07 11.54 -6.45
CA ALA A 50 9.45 10.20 -6.93
C ALA A 50 8.67 9.07 -6.22
N ALA A 51 8.49 9.19 -4.90
CA ALA A 51 7.74 8.22 -4.11
C ALA A 51 6.24 8.27 -4.46
N ILE A 52 5.69 9.47 -4.62
CA ILE A 52 4.28 9.67 -5.03
C ILE A 52 4.03 9.02 -6.38
N VAL A 53 4.88 9.30 -7.38
CA VAL A 53 4.79 8.68 -8.72
C VAL A 53 4.82 7.16 -8.64
N GLY A 54 5.74 6.59 -7.85
CA GLY A 54 5.84 5.14 -7.66
C GLY A 54 4.61 4.55 -6.96
N ILE A 55 3.98 5.27 -6.04
CA ILE A 55 2.71 4.88 -5.42
C ILE A 55 1.59 4.89 -6.45
N LEU A 56 1.44 5.98 -7.22
CA LEU A 56 0.39 6.12 -8.22
C LEU A 56 0.45 5.01 -9.27
N ASN A 57 1.67 4.70 -9.75
CA ASN A 57 1.90 3.65 -10.74
C ASN A 57 1.62 2.24 -10.19
N ARG A 58 1.96 1.97 -8.92
CA ARG A 58 1.65 0.68 -8.27
C ARG A 58 0.16 0.49 -8.01
N LEU A 59 -0.57 1.58 -7.77
CA LEU A 59 -2.02 1.57 -7.61
C LEU A 59 -2.76 1.47 -8.96
N GLY A 60 -2.03 1.55 -10.08
CA GLY A 60 -2.60 1.43 -11.42
C GLY A 60 -3.24 2.72 -11.92
N TYR A 61 -3.02 3.85 -11.25
CA TYR A 61 -3.55 5.14 -11.71
C TYR A 61 -2.88 5.54 -13.02
N ARG A 62 -3.70 6.00 -13.97
CA ARG A 62 -3.27 6.52 -15.27
C ARG A 62 -3.80 7.93 -15.47
N THR A 63 -3.12 8.69 -16.31
CA THR A 63 -3.61 10.00 -16.77
C THR A 63 -4.78 9.79 -17.73
N GLY A 64 -5.60 10.82 -18.00
CA GLY A 64 -6.72 10.76 -18.95
C GLY A 64 -6.36 10.26 -20.36
N ASN A 65 -5.09 10.39 -20.76
CA ASN A 65 -4.55 9.86 -22.02
C ASN A 65 -3.88 8.47 -21.86
N GLU A 66 -4.30 7.68 -20.88
CA GLU A 66 -3.74 6.35 -20.52
C GLU A 66 -2.23 6.34 -20.18
N ASN A 67 -1.63 7.52 -20.00
CA ASN A 67 -0.21 7.64 -19.72
C ASN A 67 0.14 7.27 -18.27
N THR A 68 1.34 6.71 -18.10
CA THR A 68 2.00 6.49 -16.80
C THR A 68 2.31 7.82 -16.11
N TRP A 69 2.24 7.84 -14.78
CA TRP A 69 2.67 8.99 -14.00
C TRP A 69 4.19 9.10 -14.03
N ASN A 70 4.68 10.32 -14.23
CA ASN A 70 6.07 10.70 -14.10
C ASN A 70 6.18 11.97 -13.24
N GLU A 71 7.40 12.30 -12.80
CA GLU A 71 7.64 13.46 -11.93
C GLU A 71 7.20 14.77 -12.59
N LYS A 72 7.48 14.95 -13.89
CA LYS A 72 7.08 16.16 -14.63
C LYS A 72 5.56 16.37 -14.66
N ARG A 73 4.78 15.30 -14.87
CA ARG A 73 3.30 15.37 -14.85
C ARG A 73 2.80 15.64 -13.44
N LEU A 74 3.40 15.00 -12.44
CA LEU A 74 3.05 15.27 -11.04
C LEU A 74 3.33 16.74 -10.68
N GLN A 75 4.49 17.26 -11.05
CA GLN A 75 4.88 18.66 -10.82
C GLN A 75 3.90 19.61 -11.50
N HIS A 76 3.50 19.35 -12.75
CA HIS A 76 2.47 20.13 -13.44
C HIS A 76 1.14 20.14 -12.68
N VAL A 77 0.68 18.96 -12.22
CA VAL A 77 -0.54 18.84 -11.41
C VAL A 77 -0.43 19.57 -10.07
N ARG A 78 0.75 19.55 -9.44
CA ARG A 78 1.00 20.28 -8.19
C ARG A 78 0.92 21.80 -8.40
N HIS A 79 1.54 22.31 -9.46
CA HIS A 79 1.48 23.74 -9.78
C HIS A 79 0.07 24.20 -10.12
N SER A 80 -0.69 23.42 -10.92
CA SER A 80 -2.06 23.79 -11.29
C SER A 80 -3.05 23.75 -10.12
N ASN A 81 -2.79 22.94 -9.09
CA ASN A 81 -3.65 22.80 -7.91
C ASN A 81 -3.11 23.48 -6.64
N GLY A 82 -1.99 24.21 -6.74
CA GLY A 82 -1.38 24.92 -5.61
C GLY A 82 -0.89 24.00 -4.47
N ILE A 83 -0.40 22.79 -4.79
CA ILE A 83 0.03 21.81 -3.80
C ILE A 83 1.50 22.06 -3.41
N PRO A 84 1.81 22.42 -2.15
CA PRO A 84 3.15 22.79 -1.71
C PRO A 84 4.10 21.60 -1.69
N ALA A 85 5.35 21.81 -2.12
CA ALA A 85 6.41 20.79 -2.18
C ALA A 85 6.55 20.02 -0.87
N CYS A 86 7.04 18.78 -0.94
CA CYS A 86 7.25 17.99 0.26
C CYS A 86 8.18 18.75 1.22
N PRO A 87 7.77 19.01 2.48
CA PRO A 87 8.60 19.74 3.42
C PRO A 87 9.91 18.97 3.67
N PRO A 88 11.01 19.66 4.00
CA PRO A 88 12.26 19.00 4.37
C PRO A 88 12.04 18.07 5.57
N ALA A 89 12.84 17.00 5.66
CA ALA A 89 12.65 15.93 6.65
C ALA A 89 12.59 16.43 8.11
N GLU A 90 13.28 17.53 8.40
CA GLU A 90 13.35 18.19 9.71
C GLU A 90 12.01 18.83 10.13
N GLN A 91 11.23 19.32 9.17
CA GLN A 91 9.94 19.97 9.42
C GLN A 91 8.76 18.98 9.40
N ARG A 92 9.02 17.69 9.10
CA ARG A 92 7.98 16.65 9.08
C ARG A 92 7.67 16.22 10.52
N ASN A 93 6.41 16.33 10.94
CA ASN A 93 5.94 15.89 12.27
C ASN A 93 5.86 14.35 12.41
N TRP A 94 6.13 13.62 11.34
CA TRP A 94 6.03 12.16 11.27
C TRP A 94 7.32 11.60 10.62
N VAL A 95 7.61 10.34 10.90
CA VAL A 95 8.78 9.58 10.43
C VAL A 95 8.34 8.34 9.68
N THR A 96 9.15 7.90 8.73
CA THR A 96 8.92 6.64 7.99
C THR A 96 9.29 5.42 8.85
N MET A 97 8.75 4.26 8.51
CA MET A 97 9.10 2.98 9.16
C MET A 97 10.61 2.70 9.17
N SER A 98 11.34 3.06 8.10
CA SER A 98 12.79 2.90 8.01
C SER A 98 13.53 3.85 8.97
N GLN A 99 13.10 5.12 9.04
CA GLN A 99 13.66 6.08 10.00
C GLN A 99 13.35 5.67 11.44
N ALA A 100 12.14 5.18 11.71
CA ALA A 100 11.77 4.65 13.03
C ALA A 100 12.62 3.44 13.41
N ALA A 101 12.87 2.51 12.47
CA ALA A 101 13.74 1.36 12.70
C ALA A 101 15.17 1.77 13.07
N LEU A 102 15.72 2.77 12.37
CA LEU A 102 17.03 3.36 12.69
C LEU A 102 17.03 4.02 14.07
N HIS A 103 15.99 4.79 14.38
CA HIS A 103 15.85 5.47 15.68
C HIS A 103 15.77 4.47 16.84
N PHE A 104 15.07 3.35 16.67
CA PHE A 104 14.93 2.31 17.69
C PHE A 104 16.09 1.30 17.71
N ASN A 105 16.99 1.36 16.73
CA ASN A 105 18.02 0.34 16.49
C ASN A 105 17.45 -1.09 16.39
N VAL A 106 16.28 -1.25 15.75
CA VAL A 106 15.62 -2.55 15.53
C VAL A 106 15.46 -2.82 14.04
N SER A 107 15.22 -4.09 13.68
CA SER A 107 14.94 -4.43 12.28
C SER A 107 13.60 -3.87 11.81
N LEU A 108 13.50 -3.57 10.52
CA LEU A 108 12.27 -3.08 9.89
C LEU A 108 11.07 -4.03 10.13
N MET A 109 11.33 -5.33 10.24
CA MET A 109 10.31 -6.35 10.54
C MET A 109 9.71 -6.20 11.94
N VAL A 110 10.51 -5.79 12.92
CA VAL A 110 10.01 -5.52 14.28
C VAL A 110 9.05 -4.34 14.25
N VAL A 111 9.43 -3.23 13.60
CA VAL A 111 8.56 -2.06 13.49
C VAL A 111 7.25 -2.41 12.77
N ARG A 112 7.34 -3.15 11.65
CA ARG A 112 6.15 -3.62 10.92
C ARG A 112 5.23 -4.48 11.79
N ARG A 113 5.80 -5.34 12.63
CA ARG A 113 5.04 -6.16 13.59
C ARG A 113 4.37 -5.30 14.67
N MET A 114 5.09 -4.33 15.23
CA MET A 114 4.53 -3.43 16.25
C MET A 114 3.34 -2.64 15.72
N ILE A 115 3.40 -2.21 14.45
CA ILE A 115 2.28 -1.58 13.75
C ILE A 115 1.11 -2.57 13.59
N ALA A 116 1.38 -3.80 13.15
CA ALA A 116 0.35 -4.83 12.99
C ALA A 116 -0.34 -5.20 14.33
N GLN A 117 0.42 -5.18 15.43
CA GLN A 117 -0.07 -5.41 16.80
C GLN A 117 -0.75 -4.18 17.41
N LYS A 118 -0.80 -3.04 16.69
CA LYS A 118 -1.32 -1.75 17.18
C LYS A 118 -0.61 -1.22 18.44
N ILE A 119 0.62 -1.67 18.69
CA ILE A 119 1.47 -1.16 19.77
C ILE A 119 2.06 0.19 19.37
N LEU A 120 2.48 0.29 18.10
CA LEU A 120 2.97 1.53 17.50
C LEU A 120 1.86 2.10 16.59
N PRO A 121 1.20 3.20 17.00
CA PRO A 121 0.24 3.87 16.13
C PRO A 121 0.98 4.42 14.90
N ALA A 122 0.51 4.02 13.73
CA ALA A 122 1.03 4.45 12.44
C ALA A 122 -0.13 4.58 11.45
N ARG A 123 -0.09 5.61 10.62
CA ARG A 123 -1.08 5.88 9.57
C ARG A 123 -0.48 5.52 8.21
N GLN A 124 -1.19 4.71 7.44
CA GLN A 124 -0.89 4.45 6.03
C GLN A 124 -2.04 5.00 5.18
N VAL A 125 -1.76 5.98 4.31
CA VAL A 125 -2.79 6.61 3.44
C VAL A 125 -3.30 5.61 2.41
N VAL A 126 -2.39 4.88 1.75
CA VAL A 126 -2.74 3.82 0.79
C VAL A 126 -1.81 2.63 0.96
N LYS A 127 -2.25 1.43 0.59
CA LYS A 127 -1.50 0.16 0.73
C LYS A 127 -0.04 0.19 0.23
N CYS A 128 0.29 1.05 -0.74
CA CYS A 128 1.64 1.19 -1.30
C CYS A 128 2.42 2.40 -0.76
N ALA A 129 1.78 3.26 0.04
CA ALA A 129 2.39 4.42 0.65
C ALA A 129 3.25 4.01 1.87
N PRO A 130 4.30 4.78 2.19
CA PRO A 130 5.06 4.56 3.41
C PRO A 130 4.17 4.74 4.64
N TRP A 131 4.48 3.99 5.70
CA TRP A 131 3.86 4.20 7.02
C TRP A 131 4.34 5.52 7.61
N MET A 132 3.41 6.37 8.00
CA MET A 132 3.67 7.62 8.71
C MET A 132 3.46 7.39 10.20
N ILE A 133 4.52 7.56 10.99
CA ILE A 133 4.53 7.41 12.44
C ILE A 133 4.78 8.79 13.04
N GLU A 134 3.92 9.33 13.90
CA GLU A 134 4.18 10.63 14.53
C GLU A 134 5.43 10.57 15.42
N ARG A 135 6.19 11.68 15.49
CA ARG A 135 7.42 11.76 16.30
C ARG A 135 7.18 11.57 17.80
N VAL A 136 5.95 11.74 18.28
CA VAL A 136 5.56 11.55 19.67
C VAL A 136 5.35 10.07 20.04
N HIS A 137 5.05 9.21 19.07
CA HIS A 137 4.74 7.79 19.32
C HIS A 137 5.93 6.92 19.77
N PRO A 138 7.18 7.17 19.32
CA PRO A 138 8.40 6.56 19.88
C PRO A 138 8.53 6.62 21.41
N GLU A 139 7.99 7.66 22.04
CA GLU A 139 8.12 7.90 23.48
C GLU A 139 7.08 7.14 24.31
N LEU A 140 6.10 6.51 23.64
CA LEU A 140 5.05 5.77 24.34
C LEU A 140 5.64 4.62 25.17
N PRO A 141 5.22 4.44 26.43
CA PRO A 141 5.79 3.41 27.31
C PRO A 141 5.55 1.99 26.78
N ALA A 142 4.45 1.76 26.07
CA ALA A 142 4.17 0.48 25.42
C ALA A 142 5.19 0.14 24.31
N VAL A 143 5.59 1.15 23.53
CA VAL A 143 6.57 1.03 22.45
C VAL A 143 7.95 0.76 23.04
N GLN A 144 8.37 1.51 24.07
CA GLN A 144 9.65 1.29 24.75
C GLN A 144 9.75 -0.08 25.43
N LYS A 145 8.67 -0.56 26.05
CA LYS A 145 8.60 -1.89 26.66
C LYS A 145 8.82 -2.99 25.63
N GLU A 146 8.23 -2.86 24.45
CA GLU A 146 8.40 -3.84 23.38
C GLU A 146 9.79 -3.77 22.74
N ILE A 147 10.34 -2.56 22.55
CA ILE A 147 11.72 -2.38 22.09
C ILE A 147 12.69 -3.05 23.06
N ARG A 148 12.50 -2.89 24.37
CA ARG A 148 13.33 -3.56 25.39
C ARG A 148 13.27 -5.08 25.26
N ARG A 149 12.08 -5.66 25.12
CA ARG A 149 11.89 -7.11 24.93
C ARG A 149 12.63 -7.64 23.69
N VAL A 150 12.60 -6.88 22.60
CA VAL A 150 13.31 -7.21 21.36
C VAL A 150 14.82 -7.23 21.60
N HIS A 151 15.36 -6.25 22.32
CA HIS A 151 16.78 -6.19 22.68
C HIS A 151 17.20 -7.33 23.63
N GLU A 152 16.32 -7.74 24.54
CA GLU A 152 16.51 -8.91 25.43
C GLU A 152 16.45 -10.26 24.69
N GLY A 153 16.28 -10.26 23.36
CA GLY A 153 16.19 -11.49 22.55
C GLY A 153 14.87 -12.25 22.69
N ARG A 154 13.90 -11.70 23.45
CA ARG A 154 12.57 -12.29 23.58
C ARG A 154 11.77 -11.95 22.34
N ARG A 155 11.64 -12.91 21.42
CA ARG A 155 10.77 -12.75 20.25
C ARG A 155 9.32 -12.62 20.72
N SER A 156 8.67 -11.52 20.39
CA SER A 156 7.21 -11.48 20.46
C SER A 156 6.62 -12.48 19.45
N PRO A 157 5.49 -13.13 19.77
CA PRO A 157 4.83 -14.03 18.83
C PRO A 157 4.57 -13.31 17.50
N LEU A 158 4.94 -13.95 16.39
CA LEU A 158 4.54 -13.50 15.07
C LEU A 158 3.02 -13.63 15.00
N ILE A 159 2.30 -12.50 14.90
CA ILE A 159 0.94 -12.55 14.37
C ILE A 159 1.09 -12.97 12.91
N VAL A 160 0.81 -14.23 12.62
CA VAL A 160 0.65 -14.71 11.25
C VAL A 160 -0.58 -13.99 10.71
N LEU A 161 -0.37 -12.95 9.91
CA LEU A 161 -1.44 -12.26 9.21
C LEU A 161 -1.87 -13.15 8.03
N ASN A 162 -2.45 -14.30 8.36
CA ASN A 162 -2.88 -15.28 7.39
C ASN A 162 -4.31 -14.98 6.97
N ASN A 163 -4.56 -14.77 5.69
CA ASN A 163 -5.91 -14.78 5.15
C ASN A 163 -6.21 -16.01 4.26
N SER A 164 -5.37 -17.06 4.23
CA SER A 164 -5.74 -18.27 3.44
C SER A 164 -4.89 -19.54 3.59
N GLN A 165 -3.82 -19.59 4.39
CA GLN A 165 -2.90 -20.75 4.40
C GLN A 165 -3.01 -21.69 5.61
N THR A 166 -4.00 -21.56 6.50
CA THR A 166 -4.07 -22.42 7.71
C THR A 166 -4.79 -23.75 7.51
N ARG A 167 -4.95 -24.25 6.28
CA ARG A 167 -5.67 -25.51 6.02
C ARG A 167 -4.88 -26.60 5.27
N LEU A 168 -3.55 -26.54 5.28
CA LEU A 168 -2.73 -27.56 4.61
C LEU A 168 -2.33 -28.74 5.51
N PHE A 169 -2.54 -28.65 6.83
CA PHE A 169 -2.19 -29.70 7.78
C PHE A 169 -3.36 -29.96 8.74
N THR A 170 -4.48 -30.47 8.21
CA THR A 170 -5.41 -31.24 9.04
C THR A 170 -5.27 -32.66 8.53
N ASP A 171 -4.47 -33.44 9.23
CA ASP A 171 -4.27 -34.86 8.96
C ASP A 171 -5.59 -35.57 9.29
N SER A 172 -6.28 -36.06 8.26
CA SER A 172 -7.41 -36.97 8.44
C SER A 172 -6.87 -38.34 8.81
N SER A 173 -6.54 -38.54 10.07
CA SER A 173 -6.43 -39.88 10.63
C SER A 173 -7.85 -40.45 10.79
N GLU A 174 -8.32 -41.19 9.80
CA GLU A 174 -9.42 -42.14 9.99
C GLU A 174 -8.86 -43.56 10.04
N VAL A 175 -9.26 -44.21 11.13
CA VAL A 175 -8.97 -45.58 11.59
C VAL A 175 -9.74 -46.63 10.79
#